data_AF-A0A8H3LZ60-F1
#
_entry.id   AF-A0A8H3LZ60-F1
#
_cell.length_a   1.000
_cell.length_b   1.000
_cell.length_c   1.000
_cell.angle_alpha   90.00
_cell.angle_beta   90.00
_cell.angle_gamma   90.00
#
_symmetry.space_group_name_H-M   'P 1'
#
loop_
_entity.id
_entity.type
_entity.pdbx_description
1 polymer ?
#
loop_
_entity_poly.entity_id
_entity_poly.type
_entity_poly.pdbx_seq_one_letter_code
_entity_poly.pdbx_strand_id
1 'polypeptide(L)'
;MNGRTLEGETMIIKVRHTNHGETTTRRFKIDRHIKLDELKNKMCERFNINYEKGIKLFYFDEDNDHVIVSFEDELTLALESNKVPIFEIVDKPKIVDRECIYPQVPKGDPGDCVKILVESQYLTLANAMRKDTEAWGTYIYSNDSDIVKVLVHSEKMGLADDPPPYDVIVTLRLLPGNLKYIGTTNRGVTTLNYGPYDLSFIVENVRIVPV
;
A
#
# COMPACT_ATOMS: atom_id res chain seq x y z
N MET A 1 20.11 50.33 -19.90
CA MET A 1 18.84 49.62 -19.67
C MET A 1 19.16 48.37 -18.88
N ASN A 2 18.91 48.38 -17.57
CA ASN A 2 19.22 47.25 -16.70
C ASN A 2 18.19 46.15 -16.92
N GLY A 3 18.61 45.04 -17.51
CA GLY A 3 17.84 43.80 -17.56
C GLY A 3 17.69 43.27 -16.13
N ARG A 4 16.52 43.50 -15.53
CA ARG A 4 16.09 42.77 -14.35
C ARG A 4 15.77 41.34 -14.78
N THR A 5 16.70 40.43 -14.51
CA THR A 5 16.40 39.01 -14.44
C THR A 5 15.27 38.84 -13.42
N LEU A 6 14.11 38.36 -13.84
CA LEU A 6 13.07 37.87 -12.94
C LEU A 6 13.68 36.64 -12.24
N GLU A 7 14.33 36.84 -11.10
CA GLU A 7 14.61 35.75 -10.18
C GLU A 7 13.24 35.19 -9.78
N GLY A 8 12.86 34.05 -10.39
CA GLY A 8 11.69 33.28 -9.97
C GLY A 8 11.77 33.09 -8.47
N GLU A 9 10.73 33.50 -7.75
CA GLU A 9 10.77 33.61 -6.31
C GLU A 9 10.93 32.19 -5.73
N THR A 10 12.15 31.84 -5.30
CA THR A 10 12.42 30.48 -4.83
C THR A 10 12.03 30.30 -3.37
N MET A 11 11.63 29.09 -2.99
CA MET A 11 11.37 28.71 -1.60
C MET A 11 11.98 27.35 -1.26
N ILE A 12 12.22 27.11 0.03
CA ILE A 12 12.70 25.81 0.53
C ILE A 12 11.50 25.01 0.99
N ILE A 13 11.42 23.75 0.56
CA ILE A 13 10.47 22.77 1.08
C ILE A 13 11.20 21.64 1.81
N LYS A 14 10.50 20.96 2.71
CA LYS A 14 10.92 19.69 3.31
C LYS A 14 10.07 18.60 2.71
N VAL A 15 10.69 17.50 2.29
CA VAL A 15 9.97 16.36 1.69
C VAL A 15 10.35 15.09 2.43
N ARG A 16 9.35 14.30 2.79
CA ARG A 16 9.49 12.97 3.36
C ARG A 16 9.13 11.93 2.30
N HIS A 17 9.81 10.80 2.31
CA HIS A 17 9.42 9.63 1.54
C HIS A 17 9.63 8.41 2.40
N THR A 18 8.57 7.62 2.55
CA THR A 18 8.60 6.39 3.33
C THR A 18 8.57 5.21 2.37
N ASN A 19 9.64 4.42 2.35
CA ASN A 19 9.74 3.22 1.54
C ASN A 19 10.14 2.02 2.41
N HIS A 20 9.42 0.90 2.27
CA HIS A 20 9.63 -0.33 3.05
C HIS A 20 9.78 -0.15 4.58
N GLY A 21 9.11 0.86 5.16
CA GLY A 21 9.20 1.15 6.60
C GLY A 21 10.35 2.07 7.01
N GLU A 22 11.20 2.50 6.07
CA GLU A 22 12.25 3.50 6.30
C GLU A 22 11.83 4.86 5.74
N THR A 23 11.79 5.87 6.60
CA THR A 23 11.48 7.25 6.20
C THR A 23 12.75 8.04 5.95
N THR A 24 12.93 8.50 4.72
CA THR A 24 13.99 9.45 4.37
C THR A 24 13.41 10.85 4.24
N THR A 25 14.23 11.87 4.51
CA THR A 25 13.81 13.27 4.44
C THR A 25 14.85 14.08 3.67
N ARG A 26 14.40 14.96 2.78
CA ARG A 26 15.25 15.91 2.04
C ARG A 26 14.70 17.32 2.15
N ARG A 27 15.58 18.31 2.03
CA ARG A 27 15.24 19.73 1.90
C ARG A 27 15.90 20.28 0.65
N PHE A 28 15.13 20.96 -0.19
CA PHE A 28 15.65 21.56 -1.41
C PHE A 28 14.82 22.76 -1.84
N LYS A 29 15.36 23.55 -2.77
CA LYS A 29 14.70 24.75 -3.30
C LYS A 29 13.81 24.39 -4.49
N ILE A 30 12.67 25.07 -4.57
CA ILE A 30 11.74 25.04 -5.71
C ILE A 30 11.38 26.47 -6.12
N ASP A 31 10.84 26.64 -7.32
CA ASP A 31 10.14 27.87 -7.71
C ASP A 31 8.79 27.93 -6.98
N ARG A 32 8.36 29.10 -6.50
CA ARG A 32 7.04 29.25 -5.85
C ARG A 32 5.85 28.96 -6.76
N HIS A 33 6.01 29.13 -8.07
CA HIS A 33 4.98 28.86 -9.08
C HIS A 33 5.23 27.54 -9.81
N ILE A 34 5.99 26.62 -9.19
CA ILE A 34 6.22 25.30 -9.75
C ILE A 34 4.88 24.57 -9.97
N LYS A 35 4.72 23.96 -11.14
CA LYS A 35 3.54 23.12 -11.42
C LYS A 35 3.61 21.82 -10.64
N LEU A 36 2.46 21.25 -10.31
CA LEU A 36 2.38 20.01 -9.54
C LEU A 36 3.14 18.85 -10.18
N ASP A 37 3.06 18.68 -11.50
CA ASP A 37 3.80 17.62 -12.20
C ASP A 37 5.32 17.84 -12.14
N GLU A 38 5.79 19.09 -12.30
CA GLU A 38 7.22 19.42 -12.18
C GLU A 38 7.73 19.19 -10.76
N LEU A 39 6.92 19.54 -9.75
CA LEU A 39 7.26 19.29 -8.35
C LEU A 39 7.40 17.79 -8.07
N LYS A 40 6.43 16.99 -8.53
CA LYS A 40 6.47 15.52 -8.42
C LYS A 40 7.70 14.94 -9.09
N ASN A 41 8.01 15.37 -10.31
CA ASN A 41 9.20 14.90 -11.04
C ASN A 41 10.50 15.23 -10.29
N LYS A 42 10.67 16.47 -9.82
CA LYS A 42 11.84 16.87 -9.01
C LYS A 42 11.96 16.05 -7.75
N MET A 43 10.86 15.79 -7.07
CA MET A 43 10.90 14.96 -5.89
C MET A 43 11.30 13.51 -6.23
N CYS A 44 10.69 12.90 -7.23
CA CYS A 44 11.01 11.54 -7.66
C CYS A 44 12.49 11.37 -8.00
N GLU A 45 13.10 12.31 -8.73
CA GLU A 45 14.54 12.32 -9.02
C GLU A 45 15.39 12.33 -7.74
N ARG A 46 15.00 13.13 -6.75
CA ARG A 46 15.77 13.28 -5.49
C ARG A 46 15.70 12.03 -4.61
N PHE A 47 14.60 11.29 -4.66
CA PHE A 47 14.39 10.07 -3.88
C PHE A 47 14.65 8.80 -4.68
N ASN A 48 15.06 8.91 -5.96
CA ASN A 48 15.24 7.77 -6.88
C ASN A 48 13.96 6.91 -6.99
N ILE A 49 12.80 7.57 -7.01
CA ILE A 49 11.47 6.95 -7.13
C ILE A 49 11.11 6.83 -8.62
N ASN A 50 10.62 5.67 -9.03
CA ASN A 50 10.07 5.50 -10.38
C ASN A 50 8.66 6.12 -10.46
N TYR A 51 8.53 7.23 -11.19
CA TYR A 51 7.26 7.95 -11.38
C TYR A 51 6.15 7.08 -11.99
N GLU A 52 6.49 6.10 -12.83
CA GLU A 52 5.54 5.19 -13.48
C GLU A 52 4.84 4.26 -12.49
N LYS A 53 5.42 4.01 -11.30
CA LYS A 53 4.75 3.23 -10.25
C LYS A 53 3.55 3.95 -9.64
N GLY A 54 3.38 5.24 -9.95
CA GLY A 54 2.36 6.11 -9.39
C GLY A 54 2.72 6.52 -7.97
N ILE A 55 2.59 7.80 -7.67
CA ILE A 55 2.81 8.35 -6.32
C ILE A 55 1.58 9.12 -5.86
N LYS A 56 1.42 9.25 -4.54
CA LYS A 56 0.54 10.22 -3.90
C LYS A 56 1.41 11.26 -3.21
N LEU A 57 1.03 12.51 -3.36
CA LEU A 57 1.65 13.65 -2.68
C LEU A 57 0.71 14.12 -1.58
N PHE A 58 1.27 14.40 -0.43
CA PHE A 58 0.58 14.98 0.70
C PHE A 58 1.39 16.16 1.24
N TYR A 59 0.74 17.03 2.01
CA TYR A 59 1.39 18.02 2.84
C TYR A 59 0.84 17.98 4.26
N PHE A 60 1.61 18.54 5.21
CA PHE A 60 1.15 18.78 6.56
C PHE A 60 0.75 20.25 6.69
N ASP A 61 -0.49 20.51 7.07
CA ASP A 61 -1.00 21.86 7.28
C ASP A 61 -0.65 22.41 8.67
N GLU A 62 -1.24 23.54 9.05
CA GLU A 62 -0.99 24.21 10.33
C GLU A 62 -1.50 23.40 11.53
N ASP A 63 -2.55 22.59 11.33
CA ASP A 63 -3.12 21.69 12.32
C ASP A 63 -2.40 20.32 12.36
N ASN A 64 -1.39 20.15 11.50
CA ASN A 64 -0.61 18.93 11.30
C ASN A 64 -1.46 17.76 10.76
N ASP A 65 -2.54 18.08 10.04
CA ASP A 65 -3.30 17.11 9.27
C ASP A 65 -2.54 16.69 8.01
N HIS A 66 -2.68 15.42 7.63
CA HIS A 66 -2.01 14.85 6.47
C HIS A 66 -2.90 14.96 5.23
N VAL A 67 -2.80 16.09 4.54
CA VAL A 67 -3.71 16.51 3.47
C VAL A 67 -3.17 16.13 2.11
N ILE A 68 -4.01 15.53 1.25
CA ILE A 68 -3.61 15.09 -0.09
C ILE A 68 -3.49 16.27 -1.07
N VAL A 69 -2.51 16.19 -1.98
CA VAL A 69 -2.31 17.14 -3.09
C VAL A 69 -2.43 16.40 -4.43
N SER A 70 -3.58 16.58 -5.06
CA SER A 70 -3.98 16.01 -6.34
C SER A 70 -4.14 17.07 -7.44
N PHE A 71 -4.41 18.33 -7.06
CA PHE A 71 -4.68 19.44 -7.98
C PHE A 71 -3.76 20.67 -7.73
N GLU A 72 -3.72 21.60 -8.70
CA GLU A 72 -2.82 22.76 -8.68
C GLU A 72 -3.22 23.82 -7.64
N ASP A 73 -4.52 23.97 -7.39
CA ASP A 73 -5.06 24.85 -6.34
C ASP A 73 -4.70 24.33 -4.94
N GLU A 74 -4.79 23.01 -4.72
CA GLU A 74 -4.32 22.37 -3.49
C GLU A 74 -2.81 22.55 -3.28
N LEU A 75 -2.01 22.48 -4.35
CA LEU A 75 -0.58 22.76 -4.27
C LEU A 75 -0.32 24.22 -3.87
N THR A 76 -1.07 25.15 -4.44
CA THR A 76 -0.94 26.58 -4.13
C THR A 76 -1.19 26.81 -2.64
N LEU A 77 -2.28 26.24 -2.09
CA LEU A 77 -2.57 26.29 -0.66
C LEU A 77 -1.49 25.62 0.19
N ALA A 78 -0.97 24.46 -0.24
CA ALA A 78 0.09 23.76 0.46
C ALA A 78 1.38 24.59 0.55
N LEU A 79 1.74 25.32 -0.51
CA LEU A 79 2.92 26.18 -0.53
C LEU A 79 2.77 27.42 0.34
N GLU A 80 1.54 27.91 0.54
CA GLU A 80 1.22 29.06 1.39
C GLU A 80 1.02 28.68 2.86
N SER A 81 0.73 27.41 3.15
CA SER A 81 0.42 26.91 4.51
C SER A 81 1.52 27.14 5.55
N ASN A 82 2.78 27.25 5.12
CA ASN A 82 3.91 27.30 6.04
C ASN A 82 5.14 27.95 5.40
N LYS A 83 5.99 28.57 6.22
CA LYS A 83 7.26 29.18 5.74
C LYS A 83 8.19 28.16 5.07
N VAL A 84 8.15 26.92 5.54
CA VAL A 84 8.83 25.77 4.95
C VAL A 84 7.82 24.63 4.90
N PRO A 85 7.02 24.54 3.82
CA PRO A 85 6.02 23.49 3.67
C PRO A 85 6.66 22.11 3.79
N ILE A 86 5.95 21.20 4.45
CA ILE A 86 6.37 19.82 4.62
C ILE A 86 5.48 18.95 3.73
N PHE A 87 6.09 18.33 2.73
CA PHE A 87 5.43 17.35 1.87
C PHE A 87 5.82 15.93 2.26
N GLU A 88 4.95 14.98 1.95
CA GLU A 88 5.22 13.55 2.00
C GLU A 88 4.82 12.89 0.69
N ILE A 89 5.71 12.05 0.18
CA ILE A 89 5.47 11.21 -0.98
C ILE A 89 5.23 9.81 -0.48
N VAL A 90 4.14 9.22 -0.96
CA VAL A 90 3.79 7.85 -0.69
C VAL A 90 3.71 7.13 -2.03
N ASP A 91 4.51 6.08 -2.20
CA ASP A 91 4.43 5.23 -3.39
C ASP A 91 3.04 4.59 -3.46
N LYS A 92 2.37 4.67 -4.61
CA LYS A 92 1.18 3.84 -4.82
C LYS A 92 1.65 2.38 -4.84
N PRO A 93 0.93 1.48 -4.18
CA PRO A 93 1.26 0.07 -4.29
C PRO A 93 1.24 -0.33 -5.76
N LYS A 94 2.35 -0.87 -6.26
CA LYS A 94 2.42 -1.37 -7.63
C LYS A 94 1.49 -2.56 -7.73
N ILE A 95 0.41 -2.44 -8.49
CA ILE A 95 -0.43 -3.59 -8.79
C ILE A 95 0.34 -4.46 -9.78
N VAL A 96 0.81 -5.61 -9.32
CA VAL A 96 1.40 -6.62 -10.18
C VAL A 96 0.24 -7.35 -10.85
N ASP A 97 -0.04 -6.98 -12.10
CA ASP A 97 -1.08 -7.61 -12.94
C ASP A 97 -0.56 -8.97 -13.43
N ARG A 98 -0.50 -9.92 -12.49
CA ARG A 98 -0.28 -11.34 -12.76
C ARG A 98 -1.56 -12.06 -12.40
N GLU A 99 -2.00 -12.97 -13.26
CA GLU A 99 -3.10 -13.90 -12.99
C GLU A 99 -2.66 -14.88 -11.89
N CYS A 100 -2.73 -14.45 -10.63
CA CYS A 100 -2.62 -15.34 -9.49
C CYS A 100 -4.01 -15.90 -9.21
N ILE A 101 -4.12 -17.22 -9.16
CA ILE A 101 -5.38 -17.93 -8.88
C ILE A 101 -5.15 -18.78 -7.65
N TYR A 102 -6.06 -18.74 -6.69
CA TYR A 102 -6.00 -19.62 -5.52
C TYR A 102 -6.01 -21.09 -5.95
N PRO A 103 -5.16 -21.98 -5.39
CA PRO A 103 -4.33 -21.79 -4.19
C PRO A 103 -2.86 -21.44 -4.45
N GLN A 104 -2.53 -20.75 -5.55
CA GLN A 104 -1.15 -20.36 -5.82
C GLN A 104 -0.62 -19.36 -4.77
N VAL A 105 0.63 -19.56 -4.35
CA VAL A 105 1.33 -18.63 -3.46
C VAL A 105 1.70 -17.36 -4.25
N PRO A 106 1.31 -16.16 -3.80
CA PRO A 106 1.63 -14.92 -4.49
C PRO A 106 3.14 -14.67 -4.51
N LYS A 107 3.63 -14.09 -5.60
CA LYS A 107 5.05 -13.76 -5.81
C LYS A 107 5.19 -12.31 -6.22
N GLY A 108 6.19 -11.65 -5.65
CA GLY A 108 6.52 -10.25 -5.93
C GLY A 108 7.52 -9.75 -4.89
N ASP A 109 7.84 -8.46 -4.97
CA ASP A 109 8.71 -7.81 -4.02
C ASP A 109 7.87 -7.18 -2.89
N PRO A 110 8.43 -6.95 -1.69
CA PRO A 110 7.77 -6.14 -0.68
C PRO A 110 7.22 -4.82 -1.27
N GLY A 111 6.03 -4.40 -0.86
CA GLY A 111 5.33 -3.22 -1.39
C GLY A 111 4.48 -3.47 -2.64
N ASP A 112 4.68 -4.59 -3.35
CA ASP A 112 3.81 -4.98 -4.46
C ASP A 112 2.41 -5.35 -3.94
N CYS A 113 1.38 -4.99 -4.71
CA CYS A 113 0.03 -5.48 -4.54
C CYS A 113 -0.27 -6.57 -5.58
N VAL A 114 -0.54 -7.79 -5.12
CA VAL A 114 -0.89 -8.93 -5.97
C VAL A 114 -2.39 -9.18 -5.87
N LYS A 115 -3.06 -9.30 -7.02
CA LYS A 115 -4.47 -9.70 -7.08
C LYS A 115 -4.56 -11.21 -7.22
N ILE A 116 -5.43 -11.82 -6.42
CA ILE A 116 -5.66 -13.27 -6.42
C ILE A 116 -7.14 -13.52 -6.67
N LEU A 117 -7.45 -14.25 -7.73
CA LEU A 117 -8.79 -14.76 -7.98
C LEU A 117 -9.03 -15.99 -7.11
N VAL A 118 -10.09 -15.93 -6.31
CA VAL A 118 -10.60 -17.04 -5.51
C VAL A 118 -11.98 -17.38 -6.05
N GLU A 119 -12.07 -18.53 -6.69
CA GLU A 119 -13.33 -19.01 -7.26
C GLU A 119 -14.34 -19.36 -6.15
N SER A 120 -15.62 -19.18 -6.46
CA SER A 120 -16.78 -19.48 -5.61
C SER A 120 -16.65 -20.79 -4.84
N GLN A 121 -16.22 -21.87 -5.51
CA GLN A 121 -16.10 -23.20 -4.92
C GLN A 121 -15.17 -23.28 -3.69
N TYR A 122 -14.23 -22.34 -3.56
CA TYR A 122 -13.32 -22.24 -2.43
C TYR A 122 -13.85 -21.38 -1.29
N LEU A 123 -14.85 -20.52 -1.54
CA LEU A 123 -15.36 -19.52 -0.61
C LEU A 123 -16.39 -20.11 0.36
N THR A 124 -16.01 -21.15 1.10
CA THR A 124 -16.86 -21.80 2.12
C THR A 124 -16.18 -21.85 3.48
N LEU A 125 -16.98 -21.88 4.55
CA LEU A 125 -16.48 -22.06 5.91
C LEU A 125 -15.71 -23.38 6.06
N ALA A 126 -16.19 -24.44 5.40
CA ALA A 126 -15.52 -25.73 5.36
C ALA A 126 -14.10 -25.61 4.80
N ASN A 127 -13.90 -24.89 3.69
CA ASN A 127 -12.58 -24.66 3.11
C ASN A 127 -11.69 -23.80 4.03
N ALA A 128 -12.22 -22.75 4.67
CA ALA A 128 -11.46 -21.92 5.61
C ALA A 128 -10.97 -22.69 6.85
N MET A 129 -11.65 -23.78 7.21
CA MET A 129 -11.35 -24.61 8.38
C MET A 129 -10.64 -25.92 8.06
N ARG A 130 -10.21 -26.11 6.80
CA ARG A 130 -9.47 -27.29 6.37
C ARG A 130 -8.19 -27.51 7.18
N LYS A 131 -7.91 -28.78 7.47
CA LYS A 131 -6.75 -29.20 8.26
C LYS A 131 -5.50 -29.41 7.43
N ASP A 132 -5.65 -29.59 6.12
CA ASP A 132 -4.55 -29.76 5.16
C ASP A 132 -4.00 -28.43 4.64
N THR A 133 -4.52 -27.31 5.13
CA THR A 133 -4.06 -25.94 4.83
C THR A 133 -3.73 -25.19 6.11
N GLU A 134 -2.66 -24.40 6.09
CA GLU A 134 -2.18 -23.65 7.24
C GLU A 134 -2.13 -22.15 6.94
N ALA A 135 -2.26 -21.34 7.99
CA ALA A 135 -2.02 -19.91 7.92
C ALA A 135 -1.29 -19.50 9.20
N TRP A 136 -0.32 -18.59 9.08
CA TRP A 136 0.58 -18.26 10.16
C TRP A 136 0.58 -16.76 10.42
N GLY A 137 0.35 -16.36 11.67
CA GLY A 137 0.30 -14.95 12.06
C GLY A 137 -1.10 -14.36 12.24
N THR A 138 -1.13 -13.06 12.58
CA THR A 138 -2.34 -12.29 12.86
C THR A 138 -2.14 -10.88 12.32
N TYR A 139 -3.07 -10.40 11.51
CA TYR A 139 -2.99 -9.15 10.71
C TYR A 139 -1.89 -9.14 9.64
N ILE A 140 -0.67 -9.58 9.97
CA ILE A 140 0.43 -9.86 9.06
C ILE A 140 0.64 -11.37 9.02
N TYR A 141 0.59 -11.95 7.83
CA TYR A 141 0.66 -13.39 7.60
C TYR A 141 1.91 -13.75 6.80
N SER A 142 2.52 -14.91 7.04
CA SER A 142 3.60 -15.39 6.17
C SER A 142 3.07 -15.64 4.76
N ASN A 143 3.93 -15.46 3.75
CA ASN A 143 3.48 -15.43 2.35
C ASN A 143 2.86 -16.74 1.84
N ASP A 144 3.18 -17.87 2.46
CA ASP A 144 2.62 -19.18 2.17
C ASP A 144 1.25 -19.44 2.83
N SER A 145 0.74 -18.53 3.66
CA SER A 145 -0.53 -18.72 4.38
C SER A 145 -1.72 -18.91 3.44
N ASP A 146 -2.61 -19.84 3.79
CA ASP A 146 -3.85 -20.09 3.05
C ASP A 146 -4.77 -18.86 3.05
N ILE A 147 -5.08 -18.39 1.85
CA ILE A 147 -5.78 -17.13 1.64
C ILE A 147 -7.23 -17.20 2.12
N VAL A 148 -7.93 -18.33 1.93
CA VAL A 148 -9.32 -18.50 2.34
C VAL A 148 -9.42 -18.48 3.86
N LYS A 149 -8.49 -19.15 4.55
CA LYS A 149 -8.35 -19.11 6.01
C LYS A 149 -8.08 -17.67 6.49
N VAL A 150 -7.16 -16.97 5.83
CA VAL A 150 -6.82 -15.59 6.18
C VAL A 150 -7.99 -14.62 5.97
N LEU A 151 -8.81 -14.78 4.92
CA LEU A 151 -9.97 -13.91 4.67
C LEU A 151 -10.96 -13.91 5.85
N VAL A 152 -11.23 -15.09 6.41
CA VAL A 152 -12.13 -15.24 7.57
C VAL A 152 -11.45 -14.74 8.84
N HIS A 153 -10.21 -15.18 9.08
CA HIS A 153 -9.46 -14.82 10.29
C HIS A 153 -9.20 -13.30 10.41
N SER A 154 -8.92 -12.64 9.28
CA SER A 154 -8.70 -11.18 9.21
C SER A 154 -9.99 -10.36 9.19
N GLU A 155 -11.14 -11.00 9.31
CA GLU A 155 -12.47 -10.39 9.29
C GLU A 155 -12.85 -9.66 8.00
N LYS A 156 -12.05 -9.83 6.95
CA LYS A 156 -12.26 -9.18 5.64
C LYS A 156 -13.46 -9.78 4.91
N MET A 157 -13.82 -11.02 5.20
CA MET A 157 -14.98 -11.68 4.61
C MET A 157 -15.59 -12.71 5.57
N GLY A 158 -16.91 -12.75 5.65
CA GLY A 158 -17.64 -13.88 6.23
C GLY A 158 -17.96 -14.90 5.14
N LEU A 159 -17.76 -16.19 5.43
CA LEU A 159 -18.11 -17.29 4.51
C LEU A 159 -19.27 -18.09 5.10
N ALA A 160 -20.09 -18.64 4.21
CA ALA A 160 -21.18 -19.54 4.53
C ALA A 160 -20.78 -21.01 4.29
N ASP A 161 -21.67 -21.94 4.58
CA ASP A 161 -21.44 -23.37 4.32
C ASP A 161 -21.45 -23.67 2.80
N ASP A 162 -22.38 -23.05 2.07
CA ASP A 162 -22.51 -23.21 0.62
C ASP A 162 -21.69 -22.17 -0.15
N PRO A 163 -21.12 -22.53 -1.32
CA PRO A 163 -20.44 -21.58 -2.21
C PRO A 163 -21.35 -20.42 -2.63
N PRO A 164 -20.86 -19.16 -2.59
CA PRO A 164 -21.62 -18.00 -3.05
C PRO A 164 -21.75 -17.96 -4.58
N PRO A 165 -22.74 -17.27 -5.17
CA PRO A 165 -22.90 -17.15 -6.63
C PRO A 165 -21.95 -16.10 -7.26
N TYR A 166 -20.72 -16.02 -6.77
CA TYR A 166 -19.71 -15.05 -7.23
C TYR A 166 -18.29 -15.52 -6.88
N ASP A 167 -17.31 -15.01 -7.63
CA ASP A 167 -15.90 -15.16 -7.28
C ASP A 167 -15.44 -13.92 -6.50
N VAL A 168 -14.24 -14.01 -5.94
CA VAL A 168 -13.63 -12.92 -5.18
C VAL A 168 -12.23 -12.63 -5.70
N ILE A 169 -11.91 -11.34 -5.86
CA ILE A 169 -10.55 -10.89 -6.06
C ILE A 169 -10.03 -10.30 -4.76
N VAL A 170 -9.01 -10.97 -4.21
CA VAL A 170 -8.27 -10.55 -3.02
C VAL A 170 -7.04 -9.79 -3.46
N THR A 171 -6.88 -8.55 -3.00
CA THR A 171 -5.64 -7.79 -3.19
C THR A 171 -4.78 -7.92 -1.94
N LEU A 172 -3.64 -8.56 -2.09
CA LEU A 172 -2.65 -8.72 -1.03
C LEU A 172 -1.52 -7.72 -1.24
N ARG A 173 -1.12 -7.01 -0.18
CA ARG A 173 0.11 -6.22 -0.20
C ARG A 173 1.23 -7.03 0.42
N LEU A 174 2.26 -7.31 -0.37
CA LEU A 174 3.45 -8.02 0.07
C LEU A 174 4.28 -7.11 0.98
N LEU A 175 4.89 -7.69 1.99
CA LEU A 175 5.72 -7.02 2.99
C LEU A 175 7.02 -7.80 3.18
N PRO A 176 8.06 -7.18 3.75
CA PRO A 176 9.21 -7.94 4.24
C PRO A 176 8.77 -9.03 5.22
N GLY A 177 9.54 -10.10 5.25
CA GLY A 177 9.39 -11.18 6.21
C GLY A 177 9.55 -10.73 7.67
N ASN A 178 8.77 -11.33 8.57
CA ASN A 178 8.97 -11.19 10.02
C ASN A 178 9.81 -12.35 10.58
N LEU A 179 10.54 -12.07 11.67
CA LEU A 179 11.27 -13.09 12.43
C LEU A 179 10.35 -14.03 13.22
N LYS A 180 9.10 -13.61 13.46
CA LYS A 180 8.10 -14.39 14.19
C LYS A 180 6.70 -13.97 13.76
N TYR A 181 5.83 -14.97 13.60
CA TYR A 181 4.41 -14.78 13.39
C TYR A 181 3.66 -15.35 14.59
N ILE A 182 2.73 -14.57 15.14
CA ILE A 182 1.91 -14.98 16.28
C ILE A 182 0.51 -15.31 15.77
N GLY A 183 0.13 -16.58 15.86
CA GLY A 183 -1.19 -17.06 15.49
C GLY A 183 -2.22 -16.76 16.58
N THR A 184 -3.46 -16.53 16.16
CA THR A 184 -4.60 -16.36 17.07
C THR A 184 -5.81 -17.13 16.54
N THR A 185 -6.91 -17.11 17.29
CA THR A 185 -8.19 -17.61 16.81
C THR A 185 -9.14 -16.44 16.66
N ASN A 186 -9.71 -16.30 15.48
CA ASN A 186 -10.73 -15.31 15.19
C ASN A 186 -11.81 -15.89 14.28
N ARG A 187 -13.07 -15.54 14.53
CA ARG A 187 -14.25 -16.08 13.82
C ARG A 187 -14.25 -17.62 13.68
N GLY A 188 -13.79 -18.33 14.71
CA GLY A 188 -13.69 -19.80 14.72
C GLY A 188 -12.56 -20.39 13.87
N VAL A 189 -11.79 -19.53 13.18
CA VAL A 189 -10.61 -19.93 12.40
C VAL A 189 -9.35 -19.67 13.23
N THR A 190 -8.48 -20.67 13.33
CA THR A 190 -7.21 -20.57 14.04
C THR A 190 -6.04 -20.50 13.05
N THR A 191 -5.17 -19.50 13.24
CA THR A 191 -3.85 -19.42 12.63
C THR A 191 -2.78 -19.86 13.62
N LEU A 192 -1.61 -20.24 13.11
CA LEU A 192 -0.52 -20.83 13.88
C LEU A 192 0.60 -19.83 14.14
N ASN A 193 1.39 -20.12 15.17
CA ASN A 193 2.68 -19.46 15.36
C ASN A 193 3.68 -19.98 14.33
N TYR A 194 4.58 -19.12 13.88
CA TYR A 194 5.66 -19.53 12.98
C TYR A 194 6.93 -18.71 13.20
N GLY A 195 8.05 -19.27 12.74
CA GLY A 195 9.37 -18.67 12.84
C GLY A 195 9.64 -17.66 11.71
N PRO A 196 10.93 -17.35 11.47
CA PRO A 196 11.33 -16.47 10.39
C PRO A 196 10.87 -16.98 9.02
N TYR A 197 10.40 -16.06 8.19
CA TYR A 197 10.02 -16.33 6.80
C TYR A 197 10.31 -15.09 5.95
N ASP A 198 10.69 -15.25 4.68
CA ASP A 198 11.28 -14.17 3.88
C ASP A 198 10.30 -13.10 3.40
N LEU A 199 9.02 -13.45 3.29
CA LEU A 199 7.97 -12.56 2.78
C LEU A 199 6.70 -12.68 3.62
N SER A 200 6.02 -11.56 3.82
CA SER A 200 4.71 -11.54 4.47
C SER A 200 3.67 -10.90 3.55
N PHE A 201 2.40 -10.98 3.91
CA PHE A 201 1.38 -10.13 3.32
C PHE A 201 0.36 -9.65 4.34
N ILE A 202 -0.37 -8.62 3.93
CA ILE A 202 -1.66 -8.24 4.52
C ILE A 202 -2.75 -8.25 3.44
N VAL A 203 -4.00 -8.41 3.86
CA VAL A 203 -5.16 -8.24 2.98
C VAL A 203 -5.49 -6.75 2.87
N GLU A 204 -5.13 -6.15 1.74
CA GLU A 204 -5.36 -4.73 1.46
C GLU A 204 -6.83 -4.49 1.11
N ASN A 205 -7.38 -5.30 0.19
CA ASN A 205 -8.75 -5.15 -0.31
C ASN A 205 -9.35 -6.49 -0.75
N VAL A 206 -10.67 -6.59 -0.68
CA VAL A 206 -11.46 -7.73 -1.17
C VAL A 206 -12.60 -7.16 -2.00
N ARG A 207 -12.79 -7.68 -3.22
CA ARG A 207 -13.91 -7.30 -4.09
C ARG A 207 -14.58 -8.52 -4.69
N ILE A 208 -15.91 -8.47 -4.77
CA ILE A 208 -16.72 -9.49 -5.41
C ILE A 208 -16.68 -9.28 -6.92
N VAL A 209 -16.63 -10.37 -7.69
CA VAL A 209 -16.79 -10.35 -9.15
C VAL A 209 -17.87 -11.36 -9.57
N PRO A 210 -18.77 -10.99 -10.51
CA PRO A 210 -19.76 -11.92 -11.04
C PRO A 210 -19.09 -13.12 -11.70
N VAL A 211 -19.69 -14.30 -11.53
CA VAL A 211 -19.38 -15.53 -12.26
C VAL A 211 -20.12 -15.55 -13.61
#